data_AF-A0A8T5AVU2-F1
#
_entry.id   AF-A0A8T5AVU2-F1
#
_cell.length_a   1.000
_cell.length_b   1.000
_cell.length_c   1.000
_cell.angle_alpha   90.00
_cell.angle_beta   90.00
_cell.angle_gamma   90.00
#
_symmetry.space_group_name_H-M   'P 1'
#
loop_
_entity.id
_entity.type
_entity.pdbx_description
1 polymer ?
#
loop_
_entity_poly.entity_id
_entity_poly.type
_entity_poly.pdbx_seq_one_letter_code
_entity_poly.pdbx_strand_id
1 'polypeptide(L)'
;MATILIKNVPEDLLKELKRLKVELGCRTWAELLAKMVRSERVILLREDDFKRMRDGVQNFLGLRGIVSERWREGPNALIELRGSRRHKKA
;
A
#
# COMPACT_ATOMS: atom_id res chain seq x y z
N MET A 1 -30.17 -27.94 2.97
CA MET A 1 -29.84 -26.56 2.54
C MET A 1 -29.26 -25.81 3.72
N ALA A 2 -27.95 -25.60 3.77
CA ALA A 2 -27.30 -24.91 4.88
C ALA A 2 -27.40 -23.39 4.68
N THR A 3 -28.52 -22.80 5.10
CA THR A 3 -28.60 -21.36 5.31
C THR A 3 -27.66 -21.03 6.48
N ILE A 4 -26.53 -20.38 6.19
CA ILE A 4 -25.81 -19.63 7.22
C ILE A 4 -26.83 -18.64 7.76
N LEU A 5 -27.37 -19.00 8.92
CA LEU A 5 -28.26 -18.21 9.72
C LEU A 5 -27.42 -17.05 10.23
N ILE A 6 -27.42 -15.94 9.49
CA ILE A 6 -27.02 -14.64 10.00
C ILE A 6 -28.06 -14.30 11.09
N LYS A 7 -27.87 -14.88 12.28
CA LYS A 7 -28.67 -14.64 13.48
C LYS A 7 -28.04 -13.44 14.19
N ASN A 8 -28.87 -12.54 14.73
CA ASN A 8 -28.45 -11.31 15.41
C ASN A 8 -27.74 -10.27 14.53
N VAL A 9 -28.28 -9.99 13.34
CA VAL A 9 -27.85 -8.82 12.56
C VAL A 9 -29.02 -7.83 12.47
N PRO A 10 -28.78 -6.53 12.76
CA PRO A 10 -29.81 -5.51 12.60
C PRO A 10 -30.43 -5.54 11.20
N GLU A 11 -31.75 -5.33 11.12
CA GLU A 11 -32.51 -5.40 9.86
C GLU A 11 -31.92 -4.51 8.76
N ASP A 12 -31.42 -3.33 9.16
CA ASP A 12 -30.80 -2.36 8.25
C ASP A 12 -29.47 -2.87 7.70
N LEU A 13 -28.65 -3.50 8.55
CA LEU A 13 -27.38 -4.11 8.11
C LEU A 13 -27.66 -5.30 7.19
N LEU A 14 -28.74 -6.05 7.42
CA LEU A 14 -29.14 -7.15 6.55
C LEU A 14 -29.59 -6.67 5.16
N LYS A 15 -30.26 -5.50 5.07
CA LYS A 15 -30.62 -4.88 3.78
C LYS A 15 -29.37 -4.49 2.99
N GLU A 16 -28.42 -3.83 3.64
CA GLU A 16 -27.16 -3.44 3.00
C GLU A 16 -26.35 -4.65 2.54
N LEU A 17 -26.26 -5.70 3.38
CA LEU A 17 -25.58 -6.95 3.02
C LEU A 17 -26.24 -7.66 1.82
N LYS A 18 -27.57 -7.63 1.71
CA LYS A 18 -28.30 -8.17 0.54
C LYS A 18 -28.00 -7.36 -0.73
N ARG A 19 -27.96 -6.03 -0.63
CA ARG A 19 -27.61 -5.14 -1.74
C ARG A 19 -26.18 -5.42 -2.23
N LEU A 20 -25.22 -5.45 -1.31
CA LEU A 20 -23.81 -5.76 -1.60
C LEU A 20 -23.62 -7.15 -2.22
N LYS A 21 -24.41 -8.15 -1.77
CA LYS A 21 -24.38 -9.49 -2.37
C LYS A 21 -24.67 -9.45 -3.87
N VAL A 22 -25.65 -8.64 -4.29
CA VAL A 22 -26.06 -8.47 -5.69
C VAL A 22 -25.02 -7.68 -6.46
N GLU A 23 -24.59 -6.52 -5.93
CA GLU A 23 -23.59 -5.65 -6.58
C GLU A 23 -22.26 -6.38 -6.83
N LEU A 24 -21.84 -7.24 -5.91
CA LEU A 24 -20.60 -8.01 -6.01
C LEU A 24 -20.77 -9.38 -6.70
N GLY A 25 -21.97 -9.69 -7.20
CA GLY A 25 -22.28 -10.94 -7.91
C GLY A 25 -22.02 -12.20 -7.08
N CYS A 26 -22.19 -12.16 -5.76
CA CYS A 26 -21.92 -13.29 -4.88
C CYS A 26 -23.12 -14.25 -4.84
N ARG A 27 -22.90 -15.54 -5.08
CA ARG A 27 -23.96 -16.57 -5.05
C ARG A 27 -24.30 -16.94 -3.62
N THR A 28 -23.28 -17.01 -2.75
CA THR A 28 -23.41 -17.42 -1.35
C THR A 28 -23.05 -16.30 -0.38
N TRP A 29 -23.56 -16.38 0.86
CA TRP A 29 -23.15 -15.47 1.93
C TRP A 29 -21.68 -15.68 2.34
N ALA A 30 -21.18 -16.91 2.23
CA ALA A 30 -19.78 -17.24 2.46
C ALA A 30 -18.86 -16.53 1.46
N GLU A 31 -19.25 -16.44 0.18
CA GLU A 31 -18.50 -15.67 -0.83
C GLU A 31 -18.46 -14.18 -0.51
N LEU A 32 -19.59 -13.60 -0.09
CA LEU A 32 -19.64 -12.20 0.32
C LEU A 32 -18.71 -11.95 1.51
N LEU A 33 -18.80 -12.77 2.56
CA LEU A 33 -17.93 -12.67 3.74
C LEU A 33 -16.46 -12.85 3.38
N ALA A 34 -16.13 -13.80 2.51
CA ALA A 34 -14.76 -14.02 2.04
C ALA A 34 -14.21 -12.81 1.26
N LYS A 35 -15.04 -12.18 0.41
CA LYS A 35 -14.67 -10.94 -0.28
C LYS A 35 -14.49 -9.77 0.69
N MET A 36 -15.41 -9.61 1.66
CA MET A 36 -15.31 -8.55 2.66
C MET A 36 -14.05 -8.69 3.51
N VAL A 37 -13.73 -9.88 4.00
CA VAL A 37 -12.50 -10.14 4.77
C VAL A 37 -11.24 -9.91 3.91
N ARG A 38 -11.27 -10.27 2.62
CA ARG A 38 -10.15 -9.96 1.70
C ARG A 38 -9.99 -8.46 1.50
N SER A 39 -11.08 -7.72 1.31
CA SER A 39 -11.03 -6.26 1.17
C SER A 39 -10.62 -5.58 2.48
N GLU A 40 -11.07 -6.09 3.63
CA GLU A 40 -10.64 -5.60 4.94
C GLU A 40 -9.13 -5.79 5.13
N ARG A 41 -8.55 -6.92 4.70
CA ARG A 41 -7.08 -7.09 4.68
C ARG A 41 -6.34 -6.13 3.75
N VAL A 42 -7.00 -5.64 2.69
CA VAL A 42 -6.44 -4.62 1.78
C VAL A 42 -6.58 -3.21 2.38
N ILE A 43 -7.62 -2.98 3.18
CA ILE A 43 -7.87 -1.69 3.87
C ILE A 43 -7.08 -1.60 5.19
N LEU A 44 -6.76 -2.72 5.83
CA LEU A 44 -5.90 -2.84 7.01
C LEU A 44 -4.41 -2.77 6.63
N LEU A 45 -3.97 -1.75 5.90
CA LEU A 45 -2.64 -1.23 6.16
C LEU A 45 -2.72 -0.67 7.59
N ARG A 46 -2.02 -1.31 8.53
CA ARG A 46 -2.04 -0.85 9.93
C ARG A 46 -1.60 0.61 9.94
N GLU A 47 -2.17 1.42 10.82
CA GLU A 47 -1.77 2.82 10.98
C GLU A 47 -0.25 2.97 11.16
N ASP A 48 0.37 1.97 11.81
CA ASP A 48 1.82 1.83 11.95
C ASP A 48 2.57 1.70 10.60
N ASP A 49 2.01 0.95 9.64
CA ASP A 49 2.59 0.79 8.31
C ASP A 49 2.46 2.10 7.50
N PHE A 50 1.35 2.81 7.66
CA PHE A 50 1.17 4.15 7.09
C PHE A 50 2.15 5.16 7.67
N LYS A 51 2.39 5.11 8.98
CA LYS A 51 3.38 5.95 9.66
C LYS A 51 4.79 5.65 9.15
N ARG A 52 5.18 4.37 9.09
CA ARG A 52 6.47 3.94 8.52
C ARG A 52 6.66 4.38 7.08
N MET A 53 5.62 4.28 6.25
CA MET A 53 5.68 4.72 4.85
C MET A 53 5.85 6.24 4.76
N ARG A 54 5.12 7.00 5.57
CA ARG A 54 5.22 8.46 5.62
C ARG A 54 6.59 8.94 6.08
N ASP A 55 7.13 8.31 7.12
CA ASP A 55 8.48 8.57 7.64
C ASP A 55 9.55 8.22 6.59
N GLY A 56 9.39 7.09 5.88
CA GLY A 56 10.27 6.70 4.78
C GLY A 56 10.30 7.72 3.64
N VAL A 57 9.14 8.24 3.24
CA VAL A 57 9.04 9.28 2.20
C VAL A 57 9.69 10.59 2.66
N GLN A 58 9.45 11.02 3.91
CA GLN A 58 10.08 12.22 4.46
C GLN A 58 11.60 12.10 4.52
N ASN A 59 12.10 10.95 4.98
CA ASN A 59 13.54 10.67 5.00
C ASN A 59 14.15 10.67 3.60
N PHE A 60 13.46 10.09 2.61
CA PHE A 60 13.91 10.11 1.22
C PHE A 60 13.96 11.53 0.64
N LEU A 61 12.97 12.36 0.93
CA LEU A 61 12.99 13.77 0.54
C LEU A 61 14.09 14.55 1.27
N GLY A 62 14.39 14.23 2.53
CA GLY A 62 15.52 14.79 3.27
C GLY A 62 16.87 14.42 2.64
N LEU A 63 17.02 13.18 2.17
CA LEU A 63 18.23 12.74 1.44
C LEU A 63 18.48 13.58 0.19
N ARG A 64 17.45 14.11 -0.48
CA ARG A 64 17.64 15.01 -1.62
C ARG A 64 18.45 16.25 -1.23
N GLY A 65 18.18 16.83 -0.06
CA GLY A 65 18.91 17.99 0.46
C GLY A 65 20.38 17.66 0.70
N ILE A 66 20.64 16.57 1.42
CA ILE A 66 21.98 16.07 1.74
C ILE A 66 22.77 15.75 0.46
N VAL A 67 22.14 15.06 -0.50
CA VAL A 67 22.75 14.76 -1.80
C VAL A 67 23.03 16.07 -2.55
N SER A 68 22.09 17.00 -2.58
CA SER A 68 22.27 18.27 -3.28
C SER A 68 23.36 19.15 -2.66
N GLU A 69 23.56 19.07 -1.35
CA GLU A 69 24.62 19.79 -0.62
C GLU A 69 26.00 19.14 -0.86
N ARG A 70 26.10 17.81 -0.68
CA ARG A 70 27.34 17.06 -0.99
C ARG A 70 27.78 17.22 -2.44
N TRP A 71 26.84 17.28 -3.37
CA TRP A 71 27.14 17.45 -4.80
C TRP A 71 27.42 18.90 -5.20
N ARG A 72 27.15 19.89 -4.34
CA ARG A 72 27.61 21.28 -4.53
C ARG A 72 29.09 21.43 -4.20
N GLU A 73 29.58 20.70 -3.21
CA GLU A 73 30.99 20.76 -2.74
C GLU A 73 31.90 19.72 -3.42
N GLY A 74 31.34 18.65 -3.95
CA GLY A 74 32.07 17.59 -4.65
C GLY A 74 32.37 17.88 -6.13
N PRO A 75 33.16 17.03 -6.79
CA PRO A 75 33.42 17.16 -8.22
C PRO A 75 32.10 17.10 -8.99
N ASN A 76 31.95 17.98 -9.99
CA ASN A 76 30.85 17.96 -10.96
C ASN A 76 30.54 16.50 -11.38
N ALA A 77 29.26 16.14 -11.51
CA ALA A 77 28.80 14.84 -12.01
C ALA A 77 29.56 14.32 -13.24
N LEU A 78 30.01 15.23 -14.12
CA LEU A 78 30.83 14.92 -15.29
C LEU A 78 32.25 14.46 -14.94
N ILE A 79 32.85 14.96 -13.87
CA ILE A 79 34.18 14.56 -13.38
C ILE A 79 34.10 13.16 -12.76
N GLU A 80 33.12 12.90 -11.89
CA GLU A 80 32.85 11.57 -11.32
C GLU A 80 32.56 10.53 -12.43
N LEU A 81 31.73 10.89 -13.41
CA LEU A 81 31.41 10.04 -14.55
C LEU A 81 32.63 9.77 -15.47
N ARG A 82 33.59 10.70 -15.52
CA ARG A 82 34.87 10.51 -16.23
C ARG A 82 35.83 9.61 -15.43
N GLY A 83 35.84 9.72 -14.10
CA GLY A 83 36.61 8.87 -13.20
C GLY A 83 36.16 7.40 -13.25
N SER A 84 34.85 7.14 -13.17
CA SER A 84 34.31 5.77 -13.24
C SER A 84 34.60 5.09 -14.59
N ARG A 85 34.66 5.85 -15.68
CA ARG A 85 35.03 5.33 -17.00
C ARG A 85 36.52 5.01 -17.13
N ARG A 86 37.40 5.70 -16.39
CA ARG A 86 38.85 5.39 -16.37
C ARG A 86 39.14 4.11 -15.59
N HIS A 87 38.34 3.78 -14.58
CA HIS A 87 38.45 2.52 -13.84
C HIS A 87 38.02 1.26 -14.62
N LYS A 88 37.43 1.40 -15.81
CA LYS A 88 37.08 0.26 -16.69
C LYS A 88 38.21 -0.18 -17.64
N LYS A 89 39.40 0.43 -17.56
CA LYS A 89 40.56 0.11 -18.40
C LYS A 89 41.81 -0.27 -17.61
N ALA A 90 41.65 -0.85 -16.41
CA ALA A 90 42.70 -1.55 -15.69
C ALA A 90 42.38 -3.05 -15.69
#